data_AF-A0AAT9HCC0-F1
#
_entry.id   AF-A0AAT9HCC0-F1
#
_cell.length_a   1.000
_cell.length_b   1.000
_cell.length_c   1.000
_cell.angle_alpha   90.00
_cell.angle_beta   90.00
_cell.angle_gamma   90.00
#
_symmetry.space_group_name_H-M   'P 1'
#
loop_
_entity.id
_entity.type
_entity.pdbx_description
1 polymer ?
#
loop_
_entity_poly.entity_id
_entity_poly.type
_entity_poly.pdbx_seq_one_letter_code
_entity_poly.pdbx_strand_id
1 'polypeptide(L)'
;MIPISQGRSRRATLAGAVCALLVTGTALTGCSEDPDEGTNGVGRLSADEIQGRAQKAATAAGTVRLHGTVVAGERTYTLDMRLKGQGAVGSLSAKGRRSVCCGSTTSCI
;
A
#
# COMPACT_ATOMS: atom_id res chain seq x y z
N MET A 1 70.84 -26.71 -4.29
CA MET A 1 69.83 -26.34 -3.26
C MET A 1 69.07 -25.13 -3.79
N ILE A 2 67.79 -25.27 -4.14
CA ILE A 2 66.99 -24.22 -4.80
C ILE A 2 66.18 -23.47 -3.72
N PRO A 3 66.28 -22.13 -3.60
CA PRO A 3 65.46 -21.38 -2.65
C PRO A 3 64.02 -21.26 -3.17
N ILE A 4 63.06 -21.60 -2.31
CA ILE A 4 61.63 -21.50 -2.60
C ILE A 4 61.20 -20.05 -2.37
N SER A 5 60.81 -19.36 -3.45
CA SER A 5 60.44 -17.95 -3.45
C SER A 5 59.19 -17.66 -2.62
N GLN A 6 59.34 -16.84 -1.58
CA GLN A 6 58.34 -16.41 -0.60
C GLN A 6 57.30 -15.39 -1.16
N GLY A 7 57.26 -15.18 -2.48
CA GLY A 7 56.42 -14.15 -3.12
C GLY A 7 54.94 -14.49 -3.23
N ARG A 8 54.55 -15.78 -3.11
CA ARG A 8 53.17 -16.23 -3.28
C ARG A 8 52.32 -16.03 -2.03
N SER A 9 52.94 -16.06 -0.84
CA SER A 9 52.27 -16.05 0.46
C SER A 9 51.68 -14.69 0.82
N ARG A 10 52.32 -13.59 0.40
CA ARG A 10 51.88 -12.22 0.73
C ARG A 10 50.65 -11.75 -0.05
N ARG A 11 50.41 -12.30 -1.24
CA ARG A 11 49.23 -11.96 -2.05
C ARG A 11 47.96 -12.67 -1.55
N ALA A 12 48.11 -13.89 -1.03
CA ALA A 12 47.01 -14.65 -0.46
C ALA A 12 46.46 -14.00 0.83
N THR A 13 47.33 -13.43 1.67
CA THR A 13 46.91 -12.75 2.91
C THR A 13 46.20 -11.42 2.62
N LEU A 14 46.64 -10.65 1.62
CA LEU A 14 45.96 -9.43 1.18
C LEU A 14 44.59 -9.72 0.57
N ALA A 15 44.46 -10.75 -0.27
CA ALA A 15 43.18 -11.14 -0.86
C ALA A 15 42.16 -11.60 0.19
N GLY A 16 42.59 -12.36 1.20
CA GLY A 16 41.72 -12.79 2.31
C GLY A 16 41.23 -11.63 3.18
N ALA A 17 42.10 -10.64 3.45
CA ALA A 17 41.74 -9.46 4.24
C ALA A 17 40.70 -8.57 3.53
N VAL A 18 40.79 -8.43 2.20
CA VAL A 18 39.81 -7.67 1.40
C VAL A 18 38.45 -8.35 1.38
N CYS A 19 38.39 -9.69 1.24
CA CYS A 19 37.12 -10.42 1.29
C CYS A 19 36.45 -10.34 2.68
N ALA A 20 37.22 -10.38 3.76
CA ALA A 20 36.69 -10.23 5.13
C ALA A 20 36.15 -8.82 5.40
N LEU A 21 36.80 -7.78 4.86
CA LEU A 21 36.32 -6.39 4.94
C LEU A 21 35.04 -6.16 4.12
N LEU A 22 34.92 -6.80 2.95
CA LEU A 22 33.70 -6.73 2.13
C LEU A 22 32.51 -7.41 2.84
N VAL A 23 32.72 -8.58 3.45
CA VAL A 23 31.66 -9.30 4.19
C VAL A 23 31.21 -8.52 5.44
N THR A 24 32.13 -7.86 6.15
CA THR A 24 31.77 -7.04 7.33
C THR A 24 31.15 -5.70 6.96
N GLY A 25 31.52 -5.11 5.81
CA GLY A 25 30.94 -3.87 5.29
C GLY A 25 29.51 -4.03 4.73
N THR A 26 29.18 -5.17 4.11
CA THR A 26 27.83 -5.43 3.58
C THR A 26 26.88 -6.07 4.58
N ALA A 27 27.39 -6.69 5.66
CA ALA A 27 26.55 -7.27 6.71
C ALA A 27 25.84 -6.23 7.59
N LEU A 28 26.28 -4.97 7.58
CA LEU A 28 25.66 -3.91 8.39
C LEU A 28 24.51 -3.17 7.69
N THR A 29 24.34 -3.38 6.38
CA THR A 29 23.30 -2.71 5.58
C THR A 29 22.24 -3.67 5.03
N GLY A 30 22.29 -4.96 5.39
CA GLY A 30 21.40 -5.99 4.86
C GLY A 30 20.79 -6.81 5.97
N CYS A 31 19.73 -6.29 6.61
CA CYS A 31 18.70 -7.03 7.37
C CYS A 31 17.65 -6.09 8.03
N SER A 32 17.49 -4.84 7.61
CA SER A 32 16.28 -4.07 7.94
C SER A 32 15.34 -4.13 6.75
N GLU A 33 14.23 -4.84 6.89
CA GLU A 33 13.12 -4.80 5.94
C GLU A 33 12.72 -3.32 5.73
N ASP A 34 12.64 -2.85 4.48
CA ASP A 34 12.11 -1.51 4.21
C ASP A 34 10.65 -1.51 4.64
N PRO A 35 10.25 -0.71 5.64
CA PRO A 35 8.86 -0.67 6.11
C PRO A 35 7.87 -0.27 5.02
N ASP A 36 8.36 0.22 3.88
CA ASP A 36 7.56 0.64 2.74
C ASP A 36 7.52 -0.33 1.56
N GLU A 37 8.22 -1.47 1.62
CA GLU A 37 8.14 -2.52 0.59
C GLU A 37 6.67 -2.86 0.28
N GLY A 38 6.24 -2.60 -0.96
CA GLY A 38 4.88 -2.87 -1.43
C GLY A 38 3.78 -1.90 -0.95
N THR A 39 4.10 -0.83 -0.20
CA THR A 39 3.09 0.05 0.41
C THR A 39 2.81 1.36 -0.34
N ASN A 40 3.48 1.63 -1.47
CA ASN A 40 3.42 2.95 -2.14
C ASN A 40 3.79 4.13 -1.22
N GLY A 41 4.61 3.89 -0.18
CA GLY A 41 5.07 4.92 0.75
C GLY A 41 4.12 5.23 1.90
N VAL A 42 3.06 4.43 2.14
CA VAL A 42 2.24 4.60 3.35
C VAL A 42 2.87 3.99 4.60
N GLY A 43 3.80 3.04 4.48
CA GLY A 43 4.51 2.42 5.62
C GLY A 43 5.38 3.41 6.40
N ARG A 44 5.83 4.47 5.74
CA ARG A 44 6.61 5.61 6.27
C ARG A 44 5.79 6.60 7.09
N LEU A 45 4.47 6.61 6.93
CA LEU A 45 3.60 7.65 7.50
C LEU A 45 3.08 7.25 8.88
N SER A 46 2.99 8.22 9.78
CA SER A 46 2.24 8.04 11.02
C SER A 46 0.74 7.87 10.77
N ALA A 47 0.02 7.28 11.72
CA ALA A 47 -1.43 7.11 11.61
C ALA A 47 -2.16 8.45 11.39
N ASP A 48 -1.73 9.51 12.07
CA ASP A 48 -2.30 10.85 11.92
C ASP A 48 -2.06 11.43 10.52
N GLU A 49 -0.90 11.18 9.93
CA GLU A 49 -0.62 11.61 8.55
C GLU A 49 -1.45 10.83 7.53
N ILE A 50 -1.63 9.52 7.73
CA ILE A 50 -2.49 8.69 6.89
C ILE A 50 -3.92 9.21 6.96
N GLN A 51 -4.46 9.39 8.17
CA GLN A 51 -5.81 9.93 8.38
C GLN A 51 -5.94 11.32 7.75
N GLY A 52 -5.00 12.22 8.02
CA GLY A 52 -5.05 13.59 7.52
C GLY A 52 -5.01 13.66 5.99
N ARG A 53 -4.18 12.84 5.34
CA ARG A 53 -4.10 12.76 3.87
C ARG A 53 -5.37 12.14 3.29
N ALA A 54 -5.86 11.04 3.86
CA ALA A 54 -7.09 10.38 3.42
C ALA A 54 -8.31 11.30 3.54
N GLN A 55 -8.44 12.01 4.66
CA GLN A 55 -9.53 12.96 4.88
C GLN A 55 -9.48 14.11 3.87
N LYS A 56 -8.31 14.71 3.64
CA LYS A 56 -8.13 15.77 2.64
C LYS A 56 -8.53 15.29 1.24
N ALA A 57 -8.11 14.10 0.84
CA ALA A 57 -8.48 13.52 -0.45
C ALA A 57 -10.00 13.26 -0.55
N ALA A 58 -10.60 12.70 0.49
CA ALA A 58 -12.04 12.45 0.54
C ALA A 58 -12.87 13.74 0.47
N THR A 59 -12.47 14.79 1.20
CA THR A 59 -13.16 16.09 1.18
C THR A 59 -12.98 16.84 -0.14
N ALA A 60 -11.83 16.70 -0.80
CA ALA A 60 -11.59 17.32 -2.10
C ALA A 60 -12.33 16.62 -3.27
N ALA A 61 -12.82 15.40 -3.06
CA ALA A 61 -13.49 14.63 -4.11
C ALA A 61 -14.87 15.22 -4.44
N GLY A 62 -15.03 15.78 -5.64
CA GLY A 62 -16.35 16.26 -6.11
C GLY A 62 -17.35 15.15 -6.46
N THR A 63 -16.89 13.91 -6.61
CA THR A 63 -17.72 12.74 -6.88
C THR A 63 -17.01 11.48 -6.35
N VAL A 64 -17.77 10.57 -5.74
CA VAL A 64 -17.26 9.29 -5.21
C VAL A 64 -18.10 8.13 -5.74
N ARG A 65 -17.50 6.94 -5.84
CA ARG A 65 -18.24 5.69 -6.09
C ARG A 65 -18.34 4.92 -4.78
N LEU A 66 -19.55 4.52 -4.41
CA LEU A 66 -19.88 3.72 -3.24
C LEU A 66 -20.33 2.35 -3.73
N HIS A 67 -19.55 1.32 -3.44
CA HIS A 67 -19.85 -0.07 -3.79
C HIS A 67 -19.69 -0.95 -2.57
N GLY A 68 -20.73 -1.71 -2.22
CA GLY A 68 -20.66 -2.63 -1.08
C GLY A 68 -22.01 -2.89 -0.43
N THR A 69 -21.95 -3.51 0.75
CA THR A 69 -23.13 -3.89 1.53
C THR A 69 -23.26 -2.97 2.75
N VAL A 70 -24.44 -2.39 2.94
CA VAL A 70 -24.78 -1.52 4.07
C VAL A 70 -25.88 -2.18 4.89
N VAL A 71 -25.68 -2.22 6.21
CA VAL A 71 -26.67 -2.67 7.18
C VAL A 71 -27.30 -1.44 7.82
N ALA A 72 -28.62 -1.31 7.72
CA ALA A 72 -29.40 -0.25 8.36
C ALA A 72 -30.55 -0.89 9.16
N GLY A 73 -30.37 -0.94 10.48
CA GLY A 73 -31.22 -1.74 11.36
C GLY A 73 -31.14 -3.22 10.98
N GLU A 74 -32.29 -3.86 10.83
CA GLU A 74 -32.39 -5.27 10.41
C GLU A 74 -32.33 -5.46 8.88
N ARG A 75 -32.12 -4.38 8.11
CA ARG A 75 -32.15 -4.42 6.65
C ARG A 75 -30.74 -4.32 6.08
N THR A 76 -30.44 -5.20 5.15
CA THR A 76 -29.20 -5.21 4.38
C THR A 76 -29.46 -4.75 2.95
N TYR A 77 -28.60 -3.86 2.45
CA TYR A 77 -28.65 -3.32 1.10
C TYR A 77 -27.31 -3.51 0.41
N THR A 78 -27.32 -3.87 -0.86
CA THR A 78 -26.13 -3.80 -1.71
C THR A 78 -26.22 -2.56 -2.59
N LEU A 79 -25.20 -1.71 -2.55
CA LEU A 79 -25.13 -0.47 -3.30
C LEU A 79 -24.02 -0.56 -4.35
N ASP A 80 -24.30 -0.02 -5.53
CA ASP A 80 -23.29 0.42 -6.50
C ASP A 80 -23.74 1.77 -7.04
N MET A 81 -23.18 2.84 -6.47
CA MET A 81 -23.64 4.20 -6.67
C MET A 81 -22.49 5.16 -6.94
N ARG A 82 -22.72 6.19 -7.76
CA ARG A 82 -21.87 7.37 -7.87
C ARG A 82 -22.58 8.56 -7.22
N LEU A 83 -21.94 9.16 -6.22
CA LEU A 83 -22.49 10.27 -5.44
C LEU A 83 -21.77 11.56 -5.80
N LYS A 84 -22.53 12.64 -5.94
CA LYS A 84 -22.06 14.03 -6.08
C LYS A 84 -22.91 14.94 -5.20
N GLY A 85 -22.51 16.20 -5.02
CA GLY A 85 -23.09 17.11 -4.01
C GLY A 85 -24.62 17.10 -3.87
N GLN A 86 -25.37 17.14 -4.98
CA GLN A 86 -26.85 17.17 -4.96
C GLN A 86 -27.50 15.97 -5.67
N GLY A 87 -26.79 14.86 -5.82
CA GLY A 87 -27.40 13.72 -6.48
C GLY A 87 -26.56 12.46 -6.53
N ALA A 88 -27.22 11.40 -6.95
CA ALA A 88 -26.65 10.09 -7.07
C ALA A 88 -27.20 9.37 -8.30
N VAL A 89 -26.36 8.56 -8.92
CA VAL A 89 -26.76 7.64 -9.99
C VAL A 89 -26.21 6.26 -9.69
N GLY A 90 -27.02 5.22 -9.84
CA GLY A 90 -26.57 3.86 -9.61
C GLY A 90 -27.70 2.90 -9.31
N SER A 91 -27.38 1.82 -8.63
CA SER A 91 -28.35 0.82 -8.23
C SER A 91 -28.23 0.43 -6.77
N LEU A 92 -29.38 0.11 -6.20
CA LEU A 92 -29.53 -0.45 -4.87
C LEU A 92 -30.29 -1.78 -4.97
N SER A 93 -29.79 -2.80 -4.29
CA SER A 93 -30.45 -4.10 -4.20
C SER A 93 -30.86 -4.40 -2.75
N ALA A 94 -32.10 -4.81 -2.55
CA ALA A 94 -32.63 -5.25 -1.27
C ALA A 94 -33.39 -6.58 -1.45
N LYS A 95 -33.04 -7.61 -0.67
CA LYS A 95 -33.67 -8.95 -0.74
C LYS A 95 -33.75 -9.50 -2.18
N GLY A 96 -32.68 -9.33 -2.96
CA GLY A 96 -32.61 -9.79 -4.35
C GLY A 96 -33.39 -8.95 -5.38
N ARG A 97 -34.10 -7.90 -4.96
CA ARG A 97 -34.71 -6.93 -5.88
C ARG A 97 -33.79 -5.74 -6.08
N ARG A 98 -33.53 -5.39 -7.33
CA ARG A 98 -32.69 -4.27 -7.74
C ARG A 98 -33.55 -3.10 -8.20
N SER A 99 -33.23 -1.91 -7.71
CA SER A 99 -33.80 -0.64 -8.15
C SER A 99 -32.71 0.26 -8.71
N VAL A 100 -33.06 1.08 -9.70
CA VAL A 100 -32.14 2.05 -10.31
C VAL A 100 -32.46 3.43 -9.74
N CYS A 101 -31.45 4.06 -9.16
CA CYS A 101 -31.56 5.39 -8.57
C CYS A 101 -30.97 6.42 -9.53
N CYS A 102 -31.73 7.46 -9.87
CA CYS A 102 -31.29 8.53 -10.76
C CYS A 102 -31.80 9.88 -10.26
N GLY A 103 -30.91 10.85 -10.07
CA GLY A 103 -31.26 12.16 -9.56
C GLY A 103 -30.97 12.28 -8.07
N SER A 104 -31.99 12.51 -7.23
CA SER A 104 -31.81 12.56 -5.77
C SER A 104 -31.74 11.16 -5.17
N THR A 105 -31.12 11.03 -3.98
CA THR A 105 -30.96 9.77 -3.25
C THR A 105 -32.30 9.07 -2.92
N THR A 106 -33.44 9.76 -3.07
CA THR A 106 -34.78 9.26 -2.73
C THR A 106 -35.53 8.67 -3.93
N SER A 107 -35.05 8.86 -5.16
CA SER A 107 -35.75 8.45 -6.37
C SER A 107 -35.13 7.20 -6.99
N CYS A 108 -35.54 6.03 -6.50
CA CYS A 108 -35.18 4.73 -7.08
C CYS A 108 -36.43 4.06 -7.65
N ILE A 109 -36.36 3.59 -8.90
CA ILE A 109 -37.43 2.86 -9.62
C ILE A 109 -37.12 1.38 -9.75
#